data_AF-A0A1Y4N152-F1
#
_entry.id   AF-A0A1Y4N152-F1
#
_cell.length_a   1.000
_cell.length_b   1.000
_cell.length_c   1.000
_cell.angle_alpha   90.00
_cell.angle_beta   90.00
_cell.angle_gamma   90.00
#
_symmetry.space_group_name_H-M   'P 1'
#
loop_
_entity.id
_entity.type
_entity.pdbx_description
1 polymer ?
#
loop_
_entity_poly.entity_id
_entity_poly.type
_entity_poly.pdbx_seq_one_letter_code
_entity_poly.pdbx_strand_id
1 'polypeptide(L)'
;MKNVYVSGNTFHDNSAVIRNEYHYSNYNIKELLNEIIDLKEKLNSQTELYKALSELAEAIEAIKDSSDHKKHSSVGKIIKKYAKEFASSFFVGIASDALINFIQNFS
;
A
#
# COMPACT_ATOMS: atom_id res chain seq x y z
N MET A 1 -15.41 -16.59 55.37
CA MET A 1 -15.92 -16.00 54.10
C MET A 1 -15.71 -14.49 54.14
N LYS A 2 -14.83 -13.97 53.28
CA LYS A 2 -14.65 -12.54 53.01
C LYS A 2 -14.37 -12.40 51.51
N ASN A 3 -15.23 -11.68 50.78
CA ASN A 3 -14.99 -11.30 49.39
C ASN A 3 -14.00 -10.14 49.37
N VAL A 4 -12.88 -10.32 48.67
CA VAL A 4 -11.96 -9.24 48.34
C VAL A 4 -12.17 -8.92 46.86
N TYR A 5 -12.71 -7.74 46.57
CA TYR A 5 -12.72 -7.16 45.24
C TYR A 5 -11.28 -6.79 44.88
N VAL A 6 -10.69 -7.50 43.91
CA VAL A 6 -9.44 -7.10 43.29
C VAL A 6 -9.78 -6.14 42.15
N SER A 7 -9.68 -4.86 42.45
CA SER A 7 -9.62 -3.79 41.46
C SER A 7 -8.30 -3.87 40.71
N GLY A 8 -8.39 -3.84 39.37
CA GLY A 8 -7.32 -3.28 38.54
C GLY A 8 -6.13 -4.20 38.27
N ASN A 9 -6.35 -5.37 37.66
CA ASN A 9 -5.33 -5.98 36.80
C ASN A 9 -5.86 -5.99 35.37
N THR A 10 -5.85 -4.83 34.71
CA THR A 10 -5.66 -4.80 33.26
C THR A 10 -4.25 -5.36 33.04
N PHE A 11 -4.18 -6.63 32.65
CA PHE A 11 -3.06 -7.11 31.87
C PHE A 11 -2.95 -6.16 30.67
N HIS A 12 -2.08 -5.15 30.78
CA HIS A 12 -1.48 -4.52 29.63
C HIS A 12 -0.61 -5.59 29.01
N ASP A 13 -1.25 -6.40 28.18
CA ASP A 13 -0.58 -7.27 27.25
C ASP A 13 0.36 -6.38 26.44
N ASN A 14 1.64 -6.45 26.80
CA ASN A 14 2.75 -5.94 26.00
C ASN A 14 2.94 -6.85 24.76
N SER A 15 1.85 -7.29 24.12
CA SER A 15 1.87 -7.47 22.68
C SER A 15 2.20 -6.08 22.16
N ALA A 16 3.48 -5.88 21.88
CA ALA A 16 3.99 -4.68 21.25
C ALA A 16 3.02 -4.35 20.13
N VAL A 17 2.18 -3.36 20.41
CA VAL A 17 1.57 -2.53 19.40
C VAL A 17 2.80 -1.97 18.72
N ILE A 18 3.28 -2.70 17.72
CA ILE A 18 3.98 -2.12 16.61
C ILE A 18 2.94 -1.13 16.13
N ARG A 19 3.02 0.07 16.69
CA ARG A 19 2.61 1.26 16.01
C ARG A 19 3.35 1.09 14.71
N ASN A 20 2.63 0.66 13.68
CA ASN A 20 2.90 1.10 12.33
C ASN A 20 2.77 2.63 12.41
N GLU A 21 3.75 3.27 13.04
CA GLU A 21 4.21 4.57 12.62
C GLU A 21 4.29 4.40 11.12
N TYR A 22 3.41 5.13 10.43
CA TYR A 22 3.50 5.36 9.02
C TYR A 22 4.89 5.95 8.76
N HIS A 23 5.90 5.09 8.73
CA HIS A 23 7.10 5.31 7.97
C HIS A 23 6.57 5.34 6.55
N TYR A 24 6.22 6.55 6.12
CA TYR A 24 6.46 6.94 4.74
C TYR A 24 7.96 6.72 4.53
N SER A 25 8.35 5.46 4.36
CA SER A 25 9.56 5.08 3.68
C SER A 25 9.62 6.00 2.48
N ASN A 26 10.73 6.72 2.30
CA ASN A 26 10.97 7.57 1.15
C ASN A 26 10.91 6.69 -0.10
N TYR A 27 9.71 6.34 -0.54
CA TYR A 27 9.48 5.67 -1.79
C TYR A 27 9.94 6.66 -2.84
N ASN A 28 10.88 6.25 -3.68
CA ASN A 28 11.30 7.07 -4.78
C ASN A 28 10.17 7.09 -5.81
N ILE A 29 9.25 8.06 -5.66
CA ILE A 29 8.06 8.22 -6.50
C ILE A 29 8.44 8.22 -7.98
N LYS A 30 9.59 8.81 -8.33
CA LYS A 30 10.09 8.83 -9.71
C LYS A 30 10.44 7.42 -10.21
N GLU A 31 11.10 6.60 -9.39
CA GLU A 31 11.42 5.21 -9.75
C GLU A 31 10.16 4.35 -9.86
N LEU A 32 9.22 4.48 -8.93
CA LEU A 32 7.95 3.75 -8.99
C LEU A 32 7.13 4.10 -10.24
N LEU A 33 7.05 5.39 -10.60
CA LEU A 33 6.35 5.82 -11.80
C LEU A 33 7.03 5.30 -13.08
N ASN A 34 8.36 5.39 -13.16
CA ASN A 34 9.11 4.86 -14.29
C ASN A 34 8.88 3.35 -14.45
N GLU A 35 8.93 2.60 -13.35
CA GLU A 35 8.67 1.16 -13.38
C GLU A 35 7.24 0.86 -13.84
N ILE A 36 6.24 1.57 -13.33
CA ILE A 36 4.85 1.39 -13.74
C ILE A 36 4.68 1.65 -15.25
N ILE A 37 5.35 2.66 -15.79
CA ILE A 37 5.36 2.94 -17.24
C ILE A 37 5.97 1.77 -18.01
N ASP A 38 7.14 1.29 -17.59
CA ASP A 38 7.83 0.16 -18.23
C ASP A 38 7.00 -1.13 -18.18
N LEU A 39 6.28 -1.38 -17.09
CA LEU A 39 5.37 -2.51 -16.97
C LEU A 39 4.18 -2.38 -17.92
N LYS A 40 3.60 -1.18 -18.02
CA LYS A 40 2.46 -0.93 -18.92
C LYS A 40 2.82 -1.16 -20.39
N GLU A 41 4.01 -0.78 -20.82
CA GLU A 41 4.47 -1.02 -22.21
C GLU A 41 4.58 -2.51 -22.56
N LYS A 42 4.79 -3.36 -21.56
CA LYS A 42 4.86 -4.82 -21.71
C LYS A 42 3.49 -5.50 -21.65
N LEU A 43 2.42 -4.76 -21.33
CA LEU A 43 1.09 -5.30 -21.13
C LEU A 43 0.14 -4.91 -22.27
N ASN A 44 -0.84 -5.77 -22.51
CA ASN A 44 -1.95 -5.42 -23.39
C ASN A 44 -2.84 -4.38 -22.69
N SER A 45 -3.12 -3.28 -23.39
CA SER A 45 -3.91 -2.14 -22.89
C SER A 45 -5.36 -2.50 -22.53
N GLN A 46 -5.85 -3.65 -22.97
CA GLN A 46 -7.20 -4.15 -22.65
C GLN A 46 -7.25 -4.94 -21.33
N THR A 47 -6.11 -5.22 -20.70
CA THR A 47 -6.07 -6.01 -19.45
C THR A 47 -6.44 -5.17 -18.24
N GLU A 48 -7.07 -5.80 -17.25
CA GLU A 48 -7.38 -5.15 -15.97
C GLU A 48 -6.12 -4.73 -15.23
N LEU A 49 -5.02 -5.49 -15.34
CA LEU A 49 -3.73 -5.10 -14.77
C LEU A 49 -3.18 -3.80 -15.40
N TYR A 50 -3.31 -3.62 -16.72
CA TYR A 50 -2.92 -2.36 -17.37
C TYR A 50 -3.74 -1.17 -16.84
N LYS A 51 -5.05 -1.35 -16.64
CA LYS A 51 -5.91 -0.30 -16.04
C LYS A 51 -5.52 -0.02 -14.60
N ALA A 52 -5.27 -1.07 -13.81
CA ALA A 52 -4.81 -0.97 -12.42
C ALA A 52 -3.52 -0.16 -12.30
N LEU A 53 -2.52 -0.48 -13.13
CA LEU A 53 -1.26 0.25 -13.21
C LEU A 53 -1.43 1.69 -13.67
N SER A 54 -2.36 1.95 -14.61
CA SER A 54 -2.64 3.30 -15.09
C SER A 54 -3.25 4.18 -14.00
N GLU A 55 -4.30 3.69 -13.32
CA GLU A 55 -4.93 4.41 -12.22
C GLU A 55 -3.96 4.58 -11.03
N LEU A 56 -3.08 3.60 -10.80
CA LEU A 56 -2.06 3.69 -9.75
C LEU A 56 -1.02 4.77 -10.07
N ALA A 57 -0.54 4.85 -11.31
CA ALA A 57 0.39 5.88 -11.74
C ALA A 57 -0.19 7.29 -11.56
N GLU A 58 -1.43 7.51 -12.01
CA GLU A 58 -2.11 8.81 -11.86
C GLU A 58 -2.27 9.20 -10.38
N ALA A 59 -2.62 8.22 -9.52
CA ALA A 59 -2.76 8.47 -8.09
C ALA A 59 -1.42 8.77 -7.41
N ILE A 60 -0.34 8.06 -7.78
CA ILE A 60 1.02 8.30 -7.29
C ILE A 60 1.55 9.66 -7.76
N GLU A 61 1.30 10.04 -9.01
CA GLU A 61 1.69 11.33 -9.54
C GLU A 61 0.99 12.49 -8.81
N ALA A 62 -0.29 12.31 -8.46
CA ALA A 62 -1.05 13.32 -7.72
C ALA A 62 -0.49 13.61 -6.30
N ILE A 63 0.22 12.66 -5.68
CA ILE A 63 0.86 12.82 -4.35
C ILE A 63 2.30 13.32 -4.42
N LYS A 64 2.93 13.31 -5.61
CA LYS A 64 4.34 13.70 -5.81
C LYS A 64 4.67 15.10 -5.27
N ASP A 65 3.77 16.06 -5.50
CA ASP A 65 3.96 17.47 -5.14
C ASP A 65 3.01 17.92 -4.04
N SER A 66 2.39 16.99 -3.30
CA SER A 66 1.28 17.30 -2.39
C SER A 66 1.45 16.68 -1.02
N SER A 67 1.54 17.52 0.01
CA SER A 67 1.44 17.10 1.42
C SER A 67 -0.02 16.83 1.85
N ASP A 68 -0.95 16.71 0.90
CA ASP A 68 -2.38 16.54 1.17
C ASP A 68 -2.70 15.06 1.43
N HIS A 69 -3.00 14.75 2.68
CA HIS A 69 -3.42 13.42 3.12
C HIS A 69 -4.62 12.86 2.32
N LYS A 70 -5.48 13.71 1.75
CA LYS A 70 -6.61 13.25 0.90
C LYS A 70 -6.13 12.60 -0.39
N LYS A 71 -5.01 13.07 -0.96
CA LYS A 71 -4.41 12.47 -2.15
C LYS A 71 -3.67 11.17 -1.81
N HIS A 72 -3.08 11.05 -0.63
CA HIS A 72 -2.59 9.74 -0.17
C HIS A 72 -3.72 8.71 -0.04
N SER A 73 -4.93 9.12 0.36
CA SER A 73 -6.08 8.21 0.42
C SER A 73 -6.49 7.66 -0.95
N SER A 74 -6.27 8.37 -2.07
CA SER A 74 -6.66 7.87 -3.39
C SER A 74 -5.81 6.68 -3.82
N VAL A 75 -4.50 6.71 -3.59
CA VAL A 75 -3.58 5.59 -3.90
C VAL A 75 -4.04 4.32 -3.18
N GLY A 76 -4.35 4.40 -1.88
CA GLY A 76 -4.85 3.25 -1.11
C GLY A 76 -6.19 2.72 -1.63
N LYS A 77 -7.08 3.60 -2.14
CA LYS A 77 -8.34 3.17 -2.77
C LYS A 77 -8.10 2.43 -4.09
N ILE A 78 -7.17 2.89 -4.91
CA ILE A 78 -6.80 2.21 -6.16
C ILE A 78 -6.22 0.83 -5.86
N ILE A 79 -5.29 0.73 -4.90
CA ILE A 79 -4.72 -0.55 -4.47
C ILE A 79 -5.82 -1.51 -4.00
N LYS A 80 -6.77 -1.04 -3.19
CA LYS A 80 -7.89 -1.87 -2.72
C LYS A 80 -8.83 -2.28 -3.86
N LYS A 81 -9.13 -1.37 -4.80
CA LYS A 81 -9.97 -1.64 -5.97
C LYS A 81 -9.40 -2.77 -6.83
N TYR A 82 -8.07 -2.80 -7.00
CA TYR A 82 -7.37 -3.76 -7.87
C TYR A 82 -6.54 -4.79 -7.11
N ALA A 83 -6.87 -5.05 -5.84
CA ALA A 83 -6.08 -5.92 -4.97
C ALA A 83 -5.84 -7.33 -5.56
N LYS A 84 -6.80 -7.88 -6.31
CA LYS A 84 -6.66 -9.18 -6.98
C LYS A 84 -5.61 -9.16 -8.09
N GLU A 85 -5.51 -8.06 -8.84
CA GLU A 85 -4.53 -7.94 -9.93
C GLU A 85 -3.12 -7.77 -9.38
N PHE A 86 -2.98 -6.97 -8.31
CA PHE A 86 -1.70 -6.80 -7.62
C PHE A 86 -1.28 -8.01 -6.77
N ALA A 87 -2.22 -8.89 -6.40
CA ALA A 87 -1.91 -10.16 -5.75
C ALA A 87 -1.68 -11.31 -6.75
N SER A 88 -1.89 -11.07 -8.05
CA SER A 88 -1.75 -12.11 -9.06
C SER A 88 -0.29 -12.57 -9.18
N SER A 89 -0.08 -13.88 -9.35
CA SER A 89 1.27 -14.45 -9.55
C SER A 89 1.96 -13.88 -10.78
N PHE A 90 1.18 -13.47 -11.79
CA PHE A 90 1.70 -12.81 -12.97
C PHE A 90 2.30 -11.43 -12.62
N PHE A 91 1.57 -10.57 -11.93
CA PHE A 91 2.09 -9.26 -11.49
C PHE A 91 3.33 -9.41 -10.60
N VAL A 92 3.27 -10.29 -9.60
CA VAL A 92 4.39 -10.57 -8.70
C VAL A 92 5.62 -11.11 -9.45
N GLY A 93 5.41 -11.81 -10.58
CA GLY A 93 6.49 -12.33 -11.40
C GLY A 93 7.15 -11.31 -12.34
N ILE A 94 6.54 -10.13 -12.54
CA ILE A 94 7.04 -9.10 -13.47
C ILE A 94 7.41 -7.77 -12.79
N ALA A 95 6.79 -7.46 -11.64
CA ALA A 95 7.05 -6.24 -10.89
C ALA A 95 8.31 -6.38 -10.01
N SER A 96 8.92 -5.25 -9.68
CA SER A 96 10.03 -5.20 -8.74
C SER A 96 9.57 -5.41 -7.30
N ASP A 97 10.49 -5.86 -6.46
CA ASP A 97 10.26 -5.95 -5.01
C ASP A 97 9.90 -4.59 -4.41
N ALA A 98 10.39 -3.47 -4.97
CA ALA A 98 10.09 -2.13 -4.48
C ALA A 98 8.62 -1.76 -4.74
N LEU A 99 8.10 -2.03 -5.94
CA LEU A 99 6.70 -1.77 -6.29
C LEU A 99 5.75 -2.71 -5.52
N ILE A 100 6.12 -3.98 -5.36
CA ILE A 100 5.36 -4.95 -4.56
C ILE A 100 5.28 -4.49 -3.10
N ASN A 101 6.43 -4.14 -2.50
CA ASN A 101 6.47 -3.63 -1.13
C ASN A 101 5.71 -2.32 -0.97
N PHE A 102 5.78 -1.41 -1.95
CA PHE A 102 4.95 -0.20 -1.95
C PHE A 102 3.48 -0.55 -1.88
N ILE A 103 2.98 -1.41 -2.77
CA ILE A 103 1.55 -1.77 -2.83
C ILE A 103 1.09 -2.45 -1.53
N GLN A 104 1.88 -3.39 -1.00
CA GLN A 104 1.54 -4.14 0.20
C GLN A 104 1.51 -3.27 1.47
N ASN A 105 2.40 -2.28 1.57
CA ASN A 105 2.51 -1.44 2.77
C ASN A 105 1.69 -0.15 2.69
N PHE A 106 1.04 0.12 1.54
CA PHE A 106 0.21 1.31 1.35
C PHE A 106 -1.30 1.04 1.61
N SER A 107 -1.73 -0.22 1.63
CA SER A 107 -3.15 -0.62 1.77
C SER A 107 -3.70 -0.53 3.19
#